data_AF-A0A954X3M6-F1
#
_entry.id   AF-A0A954X3M6-F1
#
_cell.length_a   1.000
_cell.length_b   1.000
_cell.length_c   1.000
_cell.angle_alpha   90.00
_cell.angle_beta   90.00
_cell.angle_gamma   90.00
#
_symmetry.space_group_name_H-M   'P 1'
#
loop_
_entity.id
_entity.type
_entity.pdbx_description
1 polymer ?
#
loop_
_entity_poly.entity_id
_entity_poly.type
_entity_poly.pdbx_seq_one_letter_code
_entity_poly.pdbx_strand_id
1 'polypeptide(L)' 'PGDFDAEGDFFDHEYRFTRNGRSVATVSKRFFSLSDTYGVEVAAGEDDVLILACAVVIDLCSHDD' A
#
# COMPACT_ATOMS: atom_id res chain seq x y z
N PRO A 1 12.93 15.26 -3.73
CA PRO A 1 12.18 15.15 -5.00
C PRO A 1 11.81 13.69 -5.27
N GLY A 2 10.57 13.34 -4.94
CA GLY A 2 10.04 11.99 -5.08
C GLY A 2 8.88 11.83 -4.13
N ASP A 3 7.83 12.61 -4.36
CA ASP A 3 6.64 12.57 -3.53
C ASP A 3 5.83 11.34 -3.97
N PHE A 4 5.45 10.52 -2.99
CA PHE A 4 4.55 9.39 -3.18
C PHE A 4 3.17 9.81 -2.67
N ASP A 5 2.17 9.65 -3.51
CA ASP A 5 0.78 9.89 -3.17
C ASP A 5 0.10 8.53 -2.99
N ALA A 6 -0.60 8.35 -1.86
CA ALA A 6 -1.41 7.18 -1.61
C ALA A 6 -2.89 7.56 -1.72
N GLU A 7 -3.66 6.81 -2.51
CA GLU A 7 -5.08 7.06 -2.75
C GLU A 7 -5.85 5.73 -2.75
N GLY A 8 -7.04 5.72 -2.13
CA GLY A 8 -7.94 4.57 -2.08
C GLY A 8 -8.67 4.42 -0.76
N ASP A 9 -9.14 3.21 -0.47
CA ASP A 9 -9.72 2.83 0.82
C ASP A 9 -8.63 2.24 1.71
N PHE A 10 -8.17 3.02 2.68
CA PHE A 10 -7.12 2.61 3.61
C PHE A 10 -7.61 1.62 4.66
N PHE A 11 -8.89 1.70 5.05
CA PHE A 11 -9.50 0.81 6.05
C PHE A 11 -9.70 -0.61 5.49
N ASP A 12 -10.10 -0.70 4.22
CA ASP A 12 -10.27 -1.99 3.55
C ASP A 12 -8.96 -2.52 2.92
N HIS A 13 -7.84 -1.83 3.12
CA HIS A 13 -6.54 -2.15 2.53
C HIS A 13 -6.59 -2.25 0.99
N GLU A 14 -7.38 -1.37 0.37
CA GLU A 14 -7.58 -1.26 -1.08
C GLU A 14 -7.13 0.14 -1.54
N TYR A 15 -5.81 0.33 -1.59
CA TYR A 15 -5.21 1.62 -1.97
C TYR A 15 -3.98 1.43 -2.84
N ARG A 16 -3.55 2.51 -3.48
CA ARG A 16 -2.45 2.50 -4.44
C ARG A 16 -1.50 3.64 -4.16
N PHE A 17 -0.22 3.34 -4.26
CA PHE A 17 0.85 4.32 -4.29
C PHE A 17 1.08 4.79 -5.72
N THR A 18 1.14 6.10 -5.90
CA THR A 18 1.48 6.74 -7.16
C THR A 18 2.66 7.67 -6.99
N ARG A 19 3.45 7.80 -8.06
CA ARG A 19 4.57 8.75 -8.15
C ARG A 19 4.51 9.42 -9.50
N ASN A 20 4.42 10.76 -9.50
CA ASN A 20 4.21 11.53 -10.73
C ASN A 20 3.01 11.00 -11.56
N GLY A 21 1.92 10.61 -10.90
CA GLY A 21 0.72 10.05 -11.54
C GLY A 21 0.85 8.63 -12.10
N ARG A 22 1.99 7.93 -11.90
CA ARG A 22 2.14 6.50 -12.26
C ARG A 22 1.97 5.64 -11.02
N SER A 23 1.19 4.57 -11.16
CA SER A 23 1.09 3.51 -10.15
C SER A 23 2.46 2.86 -9.93
N VAL A 24 2.94 2.91 -8.68
CA VAL A 24 4.21 2.28 -8.26
C VAL A 24 3.97 1.08 -7.36
N ALA A 25 2.85 1.02 -6.64
CA ALA A 25 2.45 -0.16 -5.92
C ALA A 25 0.95 -0.19 -5.65
N THR A 26 0.36 -1.39 -5.56
CA THR A 26 -1.05 -1.58 -5.20
C THR A 26 -1.16 -2.48 -3.99
N VAL A 27 -1.92 -2.03 -2.99
CA VAL A 27 -2.31 -2.80 -1.83
C VAL A 27 -3.73 -3.30 -2.07
N SER A 28 -3.92 -4.61 -1.96
CA SER A 28 -5.25 -5.23 -2.13
C SER A 28 -5.41 -6.47 -1.28
N LYS A 29 -6.61 -6.69 -0.75
CA LYS A 29 -7.00 -7.84 0.04
C LYS A 29 -7.38 -9.00 -0.89
N ARG A 30 -6.39 -9.60 -1.58
CA ARG A 30 -6.66 -10.76 -2.44
C ARG A 30 -6.90 -12.01 -1.61
N PHE A 31 -8.16 -12.40 -1.52
CA PHE A 31 -8.67 -13.57 -0.82
C PHE A 31 -7.97 -14.89 -1.23
N PHE A 32 -6.99 -15.33 -0.42
CA PHE A 32 -6.70 -16.75 -0.23
C PHE A 32 -6.49 -17.02 1.28
N SER A 33 -7.56 -17.53 1.90
CA SER A 33 -7.70 -18.14 3.23
C SER A 33 -7.37 -17.29 4.48
N LEU A 34 -8.43 -16.73 5.09
CA LEU A 34 -8.67 -16.74 6.56
C LEU A 34 -7.79 -15.89 7.50
N SER A 35 -7.14 -14.81 7.07
CA SER A 35 -6.45 -13.90 8.01
C SER A 35 -6.49 -12.43 7.55
N ASP A 36 -6.17 -11.51 8.47
CA ASP A 36 -5.94 -10.07 8.25
C ASP A 36 -4.72 -9.79 7.35
N THR A 37 -4.61 -10.53 6.24
CA THR A 37 -3.49 -10.49 5.31
C THR A 37 -3.92 -9.74 4.06
N TYR A 38 -3.14 -8.75 3.69
CA TYR A 38 -3.25 -8.00 2.45
C TYR A 38 -1.99 -8.24 1.59
N GLY A 39 -2.15 -8.16 0.27
CA GLY A 39 -1.06 -8.24 -0.68
C GLY A 39 -0.57 -6.84 -1.06
N VAL A 40 0.75 -6.68 -1.18
CA VAL A 40 1.38 -5.47 -1.73
C VAL A 40 2.09 -5.87 -3.02
N GLU A 41 1.61 -5.37 -4.15
CA GLU A 41 2.24 -5.56 -5.46
C GLU A 41 3.05 -4.31 -5.81
N VAL A 42 4.38 -4.43 -5.89
CA VAL A 42 5.29 -3.33 -6.20
C VAL A 42 5.74 -3.41 -7.65
N ALA A 43 5.72 -2.28 -8.35
CA ALA A 43 6.18 -2.19 -9.73
C ALA A 43 7.68 -2.44 -9.83
N ALA A 44 8.11 -3.05 -10.94
CA ALA A 44 9.52 -3.36 -11.16
C ALA A 44 10.38 -2.07 -11.18
N GLY A 45 11.45 -2.06 -10.39
CA GLY A 45 12.39 -0.94 -10.30
C GLY A 45 12.05 0.09 -9.22
N GLU A 46 10.97 -0.11 -8.46
CA GLU A 46 10.66 0.68 -7.27
C GLU A 46 11.27 0.05 -6.01
N ASP A 47 11.37 0.84 -4.94
CA ASP A 47 11.91 0.42 -3.65
C ASP A 47 10.81 -0.27 -2.84
N ASP A 48 10.88 -1.60 -2.79
CA ASP A 48 9.92 -2.45 -2.08
C ASP A 48 9.93 -2.21 -0.57
N VAL A 49 11.10 -1.95 0.02
CA VAL A 49 11.24 -1.66 1.45
C VAL A 49 10.55 -0.35 1.81
N LEU A 50 10.73 0.69 1.01
CA LEU A 50 10.07 1.99 1.24
C LEU A 50 8.55 1.87 1.13
N ILE A 51 8.05 1.19 0.09
CA ILE A 51 6.62 0.98 -0.11
C ILE A 51 6.02 0.19 1.06
N LEU A 52 6.68 -0.88 1.51
CA LEU A 52 6.22 -1.66 2.66
C LEU A 52 6.23 -0.84 3.95
N ALA A 53 7.27 -0.04 4.19
CA ALA A 53 7.32 0.85 5.34
C ALA A 53 6.16 1.86 5.33
N CYS A 54 5.84 2.45 4.18
CA CYS A 54 4.68 3.33 4.04
C CYS A 54 3.36 2.59 4.30
N ALA A 55 3.21 1.37 3.77
CA ALA A 55 2.01 0.56 4.01
C ALA A 55 1.80 0.27 5.51
N VAL A 56 2.88 -0.04 6.24
CA VAL A 56 2.85 -0.22 7.70
C VAL A 56 2.47 1.07 8.42
N VAL A 57 3.03 2.22 8.05
CA VAL A 57 2.66 3.51 8.67
C VAL A 57 1.17 3.83 8.44
N ILE A 58 0.66 3.60 7.23
CA ILE A 58 -0.77 3.78 6.92
C ILE A 58 -1.61 2.84 7.78
N ASP A 59 -1.19 1.59 7.94
CA ASP A 59 -1.87 0.59 8.77
C ASP A 59 -1.96 1.04 10.24
N LEU A 60 -0.84 1.51 10.82
CA LEU A 60 -0.80 2.08 12.17
C LEU A 60 -1.67 3.33 12.33
N CYS A 61 -1.79 4.17 11.29
CA CYS A 61 -2.65 5.35 11.34
C CYS A 61 -4.14 5.02 11.13
N SER A 62 -4.44 3.92 10.45
CA SER A 62 -5.81 3.49 10.13
C SER A 62 -6.40 2.59 11.23
N HIS A 63 -5.54 1.95 12.01
CA HIS A 63 -5.92 1.27 13.24
C HIS A 63 -5.95 2.29 14.40
N ASP A 64 -7.12 2.89 14.64
CA ASP A 64 -7.42 3.58 15.89
C ASP A 64 -7.46 2.55 17.04
N ASP A 65 -6.61 2.74 18.05
CA ASP A 65 -6.80 2.18 19.41
C ASP A 65 -7.70 3.14 20.22
#